data_AF-A0A1H0GHD7-F1
#
_entry.id   AF-A0A1H0GHD7-F1
#
_cell.length_a   1.000
_cell.length_b   1.000
_cell.length_c   1.000
_cell.angle_alpha   90.00
_cell.angle_beta   90.00
_cell.angle_gamma   90.00
#
_symmetry.space_group_name_H-M   'P 1'
#
loop_
_entity.id
_entity.type
_entity.pdbx_description
1 polymer ?
#
loop_
_entity_poly.entity_id
_entity_poly.type
_entity_poly.pdbx_seq_one_letter_code
_entity_poly.pdbx_strand_id
1 'polypeptide(L)'
;MRERLRAWRPATPPLPADLEASVVDTDPEWFGRELAIAARPPWWLWRFLLTTVSPAVSLFGRVVVTGSIPEHLRGGPLILAANHIGDYDTFTVAAALHRVGVVPRFLATGGIMKAPVAGPVLERAGGIRVDRGTDVAAHAMRVVLVALEHGGQVLVYPEGRVGLTADGWPERGRTGLARLALQTRVPVIPVSQWGAHEVLQYANDWGKLRTALSAAWRQPALRVHVGAPVPLDDLAPGRTGDANRARTRIMAAITRGLVPLRAGEPADRIAFVDPTRPVKAQAAFPGGRVPADVPGAGPPLPPAGTLRR
;
A
#
# COMPACT_ATOMS: atom_id res chain seq x y z
N MET A 1 -32.78 -3.19 4.54
CA MET A 1 -31.41 -2.67 4.33
C MET A 1 -30.35 -3.78 4.30
N ARG A 2 -30.23 -4.63 5.35
CA ARG A 2 -29.23 -5.73 5.41
C ARG A 2 -29.34 -6.76 4.29
N GLU A 3 -30.55 -7.18 3.92
CA GLU A 3 -30.77 -8.14 2.81
C GLU A 3 -30.48 -7.53 1.44
N ARG A 4 -30.89 -6.27 1.19
CA ARG A 4 -30.56 -5.56 -0.05
C ARG A 4 -29.04 -5.40 -0.25
N LEU A 5 -28.28 -5.14 0.81
CA LEU A 5 -26.81 -5.10 0.74
C LEU A 5 -26.18 -6.50 0.53
N ARG A 6 -26.80 -7.56 1.06
CA ARG A 6 -26.37 -8.95 0.85
C ARG A 6 -26.68 -9.46 -0.56
N ALA A 7 -27.81 -9.02 -1.15
CA ALA A 7 -28.27 -9.43 -2.47
C ALA A 7 -27.80 -8.53 -3.62
N TRP A 8 -27.27 -7.33 -3.33
CA TRP A 8 -26.74 -6.44 -4.35
C TRP A 8 -25.50 -7.05 -5.01
N ARG A 9 -25.64 -7.39 -6.30
CA ARG A 9 -24.54 -7.80 -7.18
C ARG A 9 -24.44 -6.76 -8.29
N PRO A 10 -23.48 -5.81 -8.24
CA PRO A 10 -23.20 -5.01 -9.43
C PRO A 10 -22.71 -5.96 -10.54
N ALA A 11 -23.09 -5.67 -11.79
CA ALA A 11 -22.64 -6.44 -12.93
C ALA A 11 -21.09 -6.39 -13.00
N THR A 12 -20.44 -7.55 -12.94
CA THR A 12 -19.02 -7.66 -13.29
C THR A 12 -18.88 -7.25 -14.75
N PRO A 13 -17.89 -6.42 -15.13
CA PRO A 13 -17.59 -6.22 -16.54
C PRO A 13 -17.31 -7.58 -17.21
N PRO A 14 -17.69 -7.77 -18.49
CA PRO A 14 -17.32 -8.99 -19.20
C PRO A 14 -15.79 -9.10 -19.25
N LEU A 15 -15.27 -10.33 -19.12
CA LEU A 15 -13.85 -10.61 -19.32
C LEU A 15 -13.50 -10.25 -20.77
N PRO A 16 -12.46 -9.44 -21.02
CA PRO A 16 -11.97 -9.19 -22.37
C PRO A 16 -11.58 -10.49 -23.08
N ALA A 17 -11.88 -10.59 -24.39
CA ALA A 17 -11.65 -11.82 -25.17
C ALA A 17 -10.18 -12.26 -25.19
N ASP A 18 -9.24 -11.31 -25.14
CA ASP A 18 -7.80 -11.55 -25.04
C ASP A 18 -7.38 -12.18 -23.70
N LEU A 19 -8.18 -12.01 -22.64
CA LEU A 19 -7.95 -12.61 -21.33
C LEU A 19 -8.68 -13.93 -21.11
N GLU A 20 -9.60 -14.33 -21.99
CA GLU A 20 -10.31 -15.62 -21.88
C GLU A 20 -9.35 -16.81 -21.89
N ALA A 21 -8.31 -16.76 -22.75
CA ALA A 21 -7.26 -17.78 -22.79
C ALA A 21 -6.35 -17.80 -21.54
N SER A 22 -6.43 -16.77 -20.68
CA SER A 22 -5.64 -16.68 -19.43
C SER A 22 -6.32 -17.36 -18.24
N VAL A 23 -7.57 -17.81 -18.40
CA VAL A 23 -8.35 -18.55 -17.40
C VAL A 23 -8.50 -19.99 -17.88
N VAL A 24 -8.10 -20.95 -17.05
CA VAL A 24 -8.31 -22.38 -17.32
C VAL A 24 -9.37 -22.96 -16.38
N ASP A 25 -9.99 -24.08 -16.75
CA ASP A 25 -11.09 -24.69 -15.98
C ASP A 25 -10.74 -25.04 -14.53
N THR A 26 -9.44 -25.21 -14.23
CA THR A 26 -8.95 -25.48 -12.87
C THR A 26 -8.78 -24.21 -12.02
N ASP A 27 -8.89 -23.03 -12.62
CA ASP A 27 -8.74 -21.77 -11.89
C ASP A 27 -9.98 -21.51 -11.00
N PRO A 28 -9.81 -20.85 -9.85
CA PRO A 28 -10.94 -20.51 -9.01
C PRO A 28 -11.94 -19.57 -9.71
N GLU A 29 -13.25 -19.77 -9.50
CA GLU A 29 -14.32 -18.93 -10.11
C GLU A 29 -14.13 -17.42 -9.90
N TRP A 30 -13.51 -17.01 -8.78
CA TRP A 30 -13.26 -15.60 -8.49
C TRP A 30 -12.16 -15.00 -9.38
N PHE A 31 -11.26 -15.81 -9.94
CA PHE A 31 -10.07 -15.35 -10.66
C PHE A 31 -10.43 -14.63 -11.98
N GLY A 32 -11.29 -15.23 -12.81
CA GLY A 32 -11.77 -14.59 -14.04
C GLY A 32 -12.49 -13.26 -13.77
N ARG A 33 -13.26 -13.18 -12.68
CA ARG A 33 -13.87 -11.91 -12.23
C ARG A 33 -12.81 -10.86 -11.86
N GLU A 34 -11.78 -11.23 -11.12
CA GLU A 34 -10.71 -10.30 -10.76
C GLU A 34 -9.90 -9.82 -11.97
N LEU A 35 -9.68 -10.66 -12.98
CA LEU A 35 -9.08 -10.26 -14.26
C LEU A 35 -9.96 -9.25 -15.01
N ALA A 36 -11.27 -9.50 -15.10
CA ALA A 36 -12.20 -8.58 -15.73
C ALA A 36 -12.24 -7.22 -15.02
N ILE A 37 -12.26 -7.22 -13.68
CA ILE A 37 -12.19 -6.00 -12.87
C ILE A 37 -10.81 -5.34 -13.00
N ALA A 38 -9.74 -6.10 -13.17
CA ALA A 38 -8.40 -5.53 -13.36
C ALA A 38 -8.26 -4.81 -14.70
N ALA A 39 -8.81 -5.37 -15.76
CA ALA A 39 -8.81 -4.77 -17.10
C ALA A 39 -9.78 -3.59 -17.20
N ARG A 40 -10.95 -3.68 -16.54
CA ARG A 40 -12.02 -2.68 -16.61
C ARG A 40 -12.57 -2.37 -15.22
N PRO A 41 -11.80 -1.72 -14.34
CA PRO A 41 -12.23 -1.48 -12.98
C PRO A 41 -13.44 -0.52 -12.96
N PRO A 42 -14.39 -0.69 -12.02
CA PRO A 42 -15.51 0.23 -11.87
C PRO A 42 -15.02 1.54 -11.23
N TRP A 43 -14.34 2.37 -12.03
CA TRP A 43 -13.68 3.60 -11.56
C TRP A 43 -14.62 4.55 -10.82
N TRP A 44 -15.90 4.61 -11.22
CA TRP A 44 -16.92 5.41 -10.55
C TRP A 44 -17.12 4.98 -9.09
N LEU A 45 -17.11 3.67 -8.82
CA LEU A 45 -17.28 3.10 -7.48
C LEU A 45 -16.03 3.38 -6.62
N TRP A 46 -14.83 3.20 -7.19
CA TRP A 46 -13.57 3.54 -6.51
C TRP A 46 -13.50 5.02 -6.15
N ARG A 47 -13.84 5.90 -7.09
CA ARG A 47 -13.89 7.35 -6.86
C ARG A 47 -14.90 7.68 -5.78
N PHE A 48 -16.11 7.12 -5.85
CA PHE A 48 -17.14 7.31 -4.83
C PHE A 48 -16.68 6.85 -3.43
N LEU A 49 -16.04 5.68 -3.34
CA LEU A 49 -15.51 5.17 -2.08
C LEU A 49 -14.40 6.07 -1.55
N LEU A 50 -13.45 6.52 -2.38
CA LEU A 50 -12.38 7.42 -1.94
C LEU A 50 -12.92 8.79 -1.55
N THR A 51 -13.91 9.34 -2.26
CA THR A 51 -14.56 10.60 -1.89
C THR A 51 -15.33 10.49 -0.57
N THR A 52 -15.84 9.31 -0.24
CA THR A 52 -16.59 9.07 1.02
C THR A 52 -15.67 8.72 2.18
N VAL A 53 -14.65 7.89 1.94
CA VAL A 53 -13.72 7.39 2.95
C VAL A 53 -12.67 8.44 3.31
N SER A 54 -12.14 9.21 2.35
CA SER A 54 -11.06 10.18 2.63
C SER A 54 -11.46 11.24 3.69
N PRO A 55 -12.67 11.82 3.65
CA PRO A 55 -13.15 12.67 4.74
C PRO A 55 -13.33 11.91 6.06
N ALA A 56 -13.83 10.68 6.01
CA ALA A 56 -14.02 9.85 7.20
C ALA A 56 -12.70 9.49 7.90
N VAL A 57 -11.58 9.38 7.17
CA VAL A 57 -10.24 9.22 7.77
C VAL A 57 -9.90 10.41 8.68
N SER A 58 -10.36 11.60 8.31
CA SER A 58 -10.10 12.83 9.08
C SER A 58 -10.86 12.87 10.41
N LEU A 59 -11.82 11.95 10.64
CA LEU A 59 -12.46 11.79 11.95
C LEU A 59 -11.49 11.24 13.00
N PHE A 60 -10.50 10.45 12.59
CA PHE A 60 -9.60 9.74 13.51
C PHE A 60 -8.16 10.26 13.50
N GLY A 61 -7.85 11.23 12.64
CA GLY A 61 -6.54 11.86 12.58
C GLY A 61 -6.41 12.81 11.40
N ARG A 62 -5.49 13.77 11.49
CA ARG A 62 -5.29 14.78 10.45
C ARG A 62 -4.35 14.25 9.39
N VAL A 63 -4.88 13.98 8.18
CA VAL A 63 -4.06 13.57 7.03
C VAL A 63 -3.22 14.76 6.55
N VAL A 64 -1.90 14.59 6.55
CA VAL A 64 -0.91 15.56 6.06
C VAL A 64 -0.13 14.90 4.92
N VAL A 65 -0.18 15.48 3.73
CA VAL A 65 0.45 14.92 2.53
C VAL A 65 1.56 15.84 2.08
N THR A 66 2.71 15.27 1.73
CA THR A 66 3.84 15.97 1.12
C THR A 66 4.30 15.22 -0.13
N GLY A 67 4.97 15.93 -1.04
CA GLY A 67 5.35 15.36 -2.33
C GLY A 67 4.14 15.16 -3.25
N SER A 68 4.40 14.58 -4.42
CA SER A 68 3.40 14.42 -5.48
C SER A 68 3.87 13.40 -6.51
N ILE A 69 2.95 12.90 -7.33
CA ILE A 69 3.29 12.13 -8.52
C ILE A 69 3.65 13.09 -9.67
N PRO A 70 4.75 12.85 -10.40
CA PRO A 70 5.06 13.59 -11.62
C PRO A 70 3.88 13.58 -12.60
N GLU A 71 3.55 14.73 -13.21
CA GLU A 71 2.37 14.88 -14.07
C GLU A 71 2.30 13.82 -15.17
N HIS A 72 3.43 13.59 -15.85
CA HIS A 72 3.55 12.63 -16.95
C HIS A 72 3.29 11.16 -16.53
N LEU A 73 3.26 10.86 -15.23
CA LEU A 73 3.00 9.51 -14.71
C LEU A 73 1.58 9.34 -14.16
N ARG A 74 0.84 10.42 -13.87
CA ARG A 74 -0.46 10.34 -13.16
C ARG A 74 -1.55 9.60 -13.92
N GLY A 75 -1.51 9.63 -15.25
CA GLY A 75 -2.46 8.94 -16.12
C GLY A 75 -2.06 7.51 -16.49
N GLY A 76 -0.86 7.08 -16.09
CA GLY A 76 -0.29 5.79 -16.46
C GLY A 76 -0.29 4.77 -15.32
N PRO A 77 0.20 3.55 -15.61
CA PRO A 77 0.34 2.53 -14.60
C PRO A 77 1.42 2.91 -13.60
N LEU A 78 1.16 2.62 -12.32
CA LEU A 78 2.07 2.92 -11.22
C LEU A 78 2.14 1.75 -10.26
N ILE A 79 3.35 1.48 -9.77
CA ILE A 79 3.56 0.65 -8.60
C ILE A 79 3.82 1.59 -7.42
N LEU A 80 2.89 1.66 -6.49
CA LEU A 80 3.00 2.47 -5.28
C LEU A 80 3.53 1.57 -4.16
N ALA A 81 4.72 1.84 -3.65
CA ALA A 81 5.41 1.01 -2.66
C ALA A 81 5.36 1.70 -1.29
N ALA A 82 4.54 1.20 -0.37
CA ALA A 82 4.36 1.81 0.95
C ALA A 82 4.94 0.98 2.11
N ASN A 83 5.45 1.62 3.16
CA ASN A 83 5.73 0.91 4.42
C ASN A 83 4.43 0.52 5.15
N HIS A 84 4.47 -0.57 5.89
CA HIS A 84 3.33 -1.11 6.62
C HIS A 84 3.58 -1.09 8.14
N ILE A 85 2.97 -0.16 8.86
CA ILE A 85 3.12 0.04 10.31
C ILE A 85 1.88 -0.34 11.12
N GLY A 86 0.70 -0.47 10.51
CA GLY A 86 -0.51 -0.87 11.23
C GLY A 86 -1.75 -1.10 10.34
N ASP A 87 -2.87 -1.41 10.98
CA ASP A 87 -4.11 -1.77 10.28
C ASP A 87 -4.80 -0.55 9.64
N TYR A 88 -4.53 0.65 10.14
CA TYR A 88 -5.11 1.90 9.63
C TYR A 88 -4.37 2.47 8.41
N ASP A 89 -3.30 1.81 7.97
CA ASP A 89 -2.43 2.24 6.87
C ASP A 89 -3.21 2.40 5.57
N THR A 90 -4.00 1.39 5.22
CA THR A 90 -4.77 1.35 3.96
C THR A 90 -5.67 2.59 3.82
N PHE A 91 -6.34 2.99 4.90
CA PHE A 91 -7.20 4.18 4.90
C PHE A 91 -6.38 5.46 4.77
N THR A 92 -5.30 5.57 5.55
CA THR A 92 -4.42 6.74 5.56
C THR A 92 -3.77 6.97 4.20
N VAL A 93 -3.20 5.90 3.61
CA VAL A 93 -2.52 5.93 2.33
C VAL A 93 -3.51 6.12 1.19
N ALA A 94 -4.70 5.49 1.22
CA ALA A 94 -5.77 5.74 0.25
C ALA A 94 -6.15 7.22 0.20
N ALA A 95 -6.43 7.82 1.37
CA ALA A 95 -6.82 9.22 1.46
C ALA A 95 -5.72 10.17 0.98
N ALA A 96 -4.46 9.88 1.32
CA ALA A 96 -3.32 10.67 0.86
C ALA A 96 -3.11 10.59 -0.65
N LEU A 97 -3.19 9.38 -1.22
CA LEU A 97 -3.03 9.15 -2.65
C LEU A 97 -4.16 9.78 -3.46
N HIS A 98 -5.40 9.72 -2.96
CA HIS A 98 -6.53 10.38 -3.58
C HIS A 98 -6.34 11.91 -3.65
N ARG A 99 -5.74 12.52 -2.61
CA ARG A 99 -5.40 13.97 -2.61
C ARG A 99 -4.34 14.35 -3.65
N VAL A 100 -3.50 13.42 -4.09
CA VAL A 100 -2.51 13.66 -5.17
C VAL A 100 -2.97 13.11 -6.52
N GLY A 101 -4.27 12.81 -6.67
CA GLY A 101 -4.88 12.42 -7.95
C GLY A 101 -4.70 10.94 -8.32
N VAL A 102 -4.35 10.08 -7.36
CA VAL A 102 -4.12 8.64 -7.57
C VAL A 102 -5.27 7.83 -6.98
N VAL A 103 -5.71 6.80 -7.71
CA VAL A 103 -6.76 5.86 -7.28
C VAL A 103 -6.13 4.47 -7.18
N PRO A 104 -5.54 4.13 -6.02
CA PRO A 104 -4.79 2.88 -5.87
C PRO A 104 -5.70 1.66 -5.74
N ARG A 105 -5.29 0.55 -6.34
CA ARG A 105 -5.80 -0.79 -6.06
C ARG A 105 -4.97 -1.45 -4.97
N PHE A 106 -5.61 -2.03 -3.97
CA PHE A 106 -4.94 -2.63 -2.82
C PHE A 106 -4.88 -4.14 -2.92
N LEU A 107 -3.76 -4.74 -2.53
CA LEU A 107 -3.69 -6.17 -2.27
C LEU A 107 -4.29 -6.46 -0.90
N ALA A 108 -5.37 -7.24 -0.86
CA ALA A 108 -6.10 -7.58 0.36
C ALA A 108 -5.98 -9.07 0.65
N THR A 109 -5.66 -9.41 1.90
CA THR A 109 -5.55 -10.82 2.29
C THR A 109 -6.89 -11.53 2.18
N GLY A 110 -6.88 -12.83 1.88
CA GLY A 110 -8.10 -13.60 1.77
C GLY A 110 -8.95 -13.62 3.04
N GLY A 111 -8.37 -13.39 4.22
CA GLY A 111 -9.10 -13.20 5.47
C GLY A 111 -9.93 -11.92 5.49
N ILE A 112 -9.36 -10.78 5.07
CA ILE A 112 -10.08 -9.50 4.95
C ILE A 112 -11.16 -9.60 3.87
N MET A 113 -10.86 -10.28 2.76
CA MET A 113 -11.81 -10.51 1.66
C MET A 113 -13.01 -11.38 2.08
N LYS A 114 -12.90 -12.15 3.16
CA LYS A 114 -14.00 -12.94 3.73
C LYS A 114 -14.85 -12.17 4.75
N ALA A 115 -14.46 -10.95 5.13
CA ALA A 115 -15.23 -10.16 6.09
C ALA A 115 -16.62 -9.82 5.51
N PRO A 116 -17.72 -10.04 6.26
CA PRO A 116 -19.07 -10.03 5.71
C PRO A 116 -19.55 -8.67 5.17
N VAL A 117 -18.87 -7.58 5.56
CA VAL A 117 -19.15 -6.21 5.10
C VAL A 117 -18.03 -5.69 4.21
N ALA A 118 -16.77 -5.73 4.70
CA ALA A 118 -15.63 -5.17 3.98
C ALA A 118 -15.21 -6.00 2.76
N GLY A 119 -15.32 -7.33 2.84
CA GLY A 119 -14.91 -8.25 1.77
C GLY A 119 -15.64 -8.00 0.46
N PRO A 120 -16.99 -8.00 0.44
CA PRO A 120 -17.75 -7.73 -0.76
C PRO A 120 -17.55 -6.32 -1.33
N VAL A 121 -17.21 -5.32 -0.50
CA VAL A 121 -16.90 -3.96 -0.97
C VAL A 121 -15.51 -3.93 -1.62
N LEU A 122 -14.51 -4.54 -0.98
CA LEU A 122 -13.15 -4.61 -1.51
C LEU A 122 -13.10 -5.40 -2.81
N GLU A 123 -13.76 -6.56 -2.87
CA GLU A 123 -13.85 -7.38 -4.07
C GLU A 123 -14.50 -6.63 -5.24
N ARG A 124 -15.59 -5.88 -4.97
CA ARG A 124 -16.31 -5.13 -6.00
C ARG A 124 -15.64 -3.82 -6.39
N ALA A 125 -14.90 -3.20 -5.48
CA ALA A 125 -14.09 -2.04 -5.79
C ALA A 125 -12.91 -2.45 -6.68
N GLY A 126 -12.41 -3.67 -6.55
CA GLY A 126 -11.21 -4.13 -7.26
C GLY A 126 -9.98 -4.13 -6.36
N GLY A 127 -10.14 -4.47 -5.08
CA GLY A 127 -9.07 -5.06 -4.30
C GLY A 127 -8.58 -6.34 -4.97
N ILE A 128 -7.28 -6.61 -4.88
CA ILE A 128 -6.63 -7.78 -5.47
C ILE A 128 -6.46 -8.79 -4.34
N ARG A 129 -7.08 -9.97 -4.46
CA ARG A 129 -6.98 -10.99 -3.42
C ARG A 129 -5.57 -11.58 -3.39
N VAL A 130 -5.00 -11.69 -2.20
CA VAL A 130 -3.72 -12.39 -1.96
C VAL A 130 -3.86 -13.39 -0.81
N ASP A 131 -3.45 -14.64 -1.03
CA ASP A 131 -3.22 -15.61 0.03
C ASP A 131 -1.77 -16.08 -0.04
N ARG A 132 -1.03 -15.96 1.06
CA ARG A 132 0.43 -16.21 1.06
C ARG A 132 0.72 -17.70 1.10
N GLY A 133 1.73 -18.14 0.35
CA GLY A 133 2.21 -19.52 0.40
C GLY A 133 1.28 -20.51 -0.30
N THR A 134 0.40 -20.03 -1.16
CA THR A 134 -0.56 -20.84 -1.93
C THR A 134 -0.52 -20.43 -3.39
N ASP A 135 -1.14 -21.24 -4.27
CA ASP A 135 -1.28 -20.94 -5.70
C ASP A 135 -2.02 -19.61 -5.97
N VAL A 136 -2.82 -19.13 -4.99
CA VAL A 136 -3.49 -17.82 -5.03
C VAL A 136 -2.48 -16.67 -5.12
N ALA A 137 -1.26 -16.81 -4.58
CA ALA A 137 -0.23 -15.78 -4.71
C ALA A 137 0.21 -15.60 -6.18
N ALA A 138 0.24 -16.69 -6.97
CA ALA A 138 0.55 -16.62 -8.40
C ALA A 138 -0.58 -15.94 -9.17
N HIS A 139 -1.84 -16.28 -8.86
CA HIS A 139 -3.03 -15.64 -9.44
C HIS A 139 -3.05 -14.14 -9.16
N ALA A 140 -2.81 -13.73 -7.92
CA ALA A 140 -2.75 -12.32 -7.54
C ALA A 140 -1.72 -11.54 -8.36
N MET A 141 -0.59 -12.18 -8.70
CA MET A 141 0.42 -11.54 -9.53
C MET A 141 -0.02 -11.39 -10.99
N ARG A 142 -0.76 -12.35 -11.54
CA ARG A 142 -1.40 -12.19 -12.85
C ARG A 142 -2.42 -11.04 -12.84
N VAL A 143 -3.25 -10.94 -11.81
CA VAL A 143 -4.21 -9.83 -11.65
C VAL A 143 -3.49 -8.48 -11.57
N VAL A 144 -2.38 -8.39 -10.84
CA VAL A 144 -1.55 -7.18 -10.79
C VAL A 144 -0.98 -6.84 -12.16
N LEU A 145 -0.43 -7.82 -12.89
CA LEU A 145 0.11 -7.60 -14.23
C LEU A 145 -0.95 -7.03 -15.17
N VAL A 146 -2.12 -7.68 -15.25
CA VAL A 146 -3.24 -7.20 -16.07
C VAL A 146 -3.68 -5.80 -15.66
N ALA A 147 -3.75 -5.52 -14.35
CA ALA A 147 -4.09 -4.20 -13.87
C ALA A 147 -3.09 -3.14 -14.36
N LEU A 148 -1.78 -3.43 -14.31
CA LEU A 148 -0.74 -2.52 -14.77
C LEU A 148 -0.75 -2.37 -16.29
N GLU A 149 -0.95 -3.43 -17.05
CA GLU A 149 -1.06 -3.39 -18.52
C GLU A 149 -2.23 -2.51 -18.99
N HIS A 150 -3.31 -2.47 -18.21
CA HIS A 150 -4.49 -1.63 -18.46
C HIS A 150 -4.40 -0.23 -17.82
N GLY A 151 -3.19 0.23 -17.44
CA GLY A 151 -2.96 1.58 -16.90
C GLY A 151 -3.36 1.75 -15.43
N GLY A 152 -3.65 0.66 -14.72
CA GLY A 152 -4.01 0.66 -13.32
C GLY A 152 -2.84 1.00 -12.39
N GLN A 153 -3.19 1.52 -11.22
CA GLN A 153 -2.23 1.93 -10.19
C GLN A 153 -2.38 0.99 -8.99
N VAL A 154 -1.30 0.31 -8.62
CA VAL A 154 -1.35 -0.76 -7.61
C VAL A 154 -0.51 -0.38 -6.40
N LEU A 155 -1.11 -0.41 -5.21
CA LEU A 155 -0.40 -0.25 -3.94
C LEU A 155 0.07 -1.60 -3.41
N VAL A 156 1.36 -1.70 -3.13
CA VAL A 156 2.00 -2.88 -2.56
C VAL A 156 2.78 -2.47 -1.31
N TYR A 157 2.63 -3.26 -0.25
CA TYR A 157 3.49 -3.18 0.94
C TYR A 157 4.68 -4.12 0.77
N PRO A 158 5.91 -3.65 0.51
CA PRO A 158 7.03 -4.52 0.14
C PRO A 158 7.45 -5.48 1.25
N GLU A 159 7.25 -5.09 2.51
CA GLU A 159 7.46 -5.93 3.72
C GLU A 159 6.59 -7.19 3.68
N GLY A 160 5.44 -7.08 3.00
CA GLY A 160 4.50 -8.15 2.81
C GLY A 160 3.66 -8.44 4.04
N ARG A 161 3.90 -7.81 5.20
CA ARG A 161 3.09 -7.85 6.44
C ARG A 161 3.29 -6.55 7.23
N VAL A 162 2.43 -6.30 8.23
CA VAL A 162 2.68 -5.24 9.21
C VAL A 162 4.04 -5.44 9.87
N GLY A 163 4.87 -4.39 9.91
CA GLY A 163 6.19 -4.40 10.51
C GLY A 163 6.13 -4.62 12.02
N LEU A 164 7.10 -5.32 12.59
CA LEU A 164 7.17 -5.71 14.00
C LEU A 164 8.54 -5.37 14.60
N THR A 165 9.10 -4.26 14.14
CA THR A 165 10.37 -3.70 14.61
C THR A 165 10.15 -2.84 15.85
N ALA A 166 11.10 -2.89 16.79
CA ALA A 166 11.00 -2.13 18.06
C ALA A 166 11.03 -0.62 17.82
N ASP A 167 11.85 -0.22 16.86
CA ASP A 167 12.09 1.15 16.45
C ASP A 167 11.09 1.63 15.39
N GLY A 168 10.13 0.79 14.98
CA GLY A 168 9.10 1.10 13.98
C GLY A 168 9.63 1.39 12.57
N TRP A 169 10.92 1.18 12.30
CA TRP A 169 11.47 1.34 10.96
C TRP A 169 11.08 0.15 10.07
N PRO A 170 10.88 0.34 8.75
CA PRO A 170 10.40 -0.72 7.87
C PRO A 170 11.32 -1.94 7.87
N GLU A 171 10.73 -3.13 7.83
CA GLU A 171 11.46 -4.39 7.72
C GLU A 171 12.09 -4.57 6.34
N ARG A 172 12.93 -5.59 6.20
CA ARG A 172 13.41 -6.02 4.89
C ARG A 172 12.24 -6.46 4.01
N GLY A 173 12.07 -5.78 2.87
CA GLY A 173 11.09 -6.16 1.86
C GLY A 173 11.30 -7.55 1.25
N ARG A 174 10.25 -8.07 0.62
CA ARG A 174 10.30 -9.26 -0.25
C ARG A 174 10.72 -8.86 -1.65
N THR A 175 11.30 -9.79 -2.41
CA THR A 175 11.77 -9.53 -3.78
C THR A 175 10.66 -9.56 -4.83
N GLY A 176 9.44 -9.99 -4.50
CA GLY A 176 8.32 -10.08 -5.45
C GLY A 176 8.00 -8.76 -6.15
N LEU A 177 7.86 -7.67 -5.38
CA LEU A 177 7.64 -6.33 -5.94
C LEU A 177 8.77 -5.87 -6.86
N ALA A 178 10.02 -6.13 -6.45
CA ALA A 178 11.18 -5.77 -7.24
C ALA A 178 11.24 -6.56 -8.56
N ARG A 179 10.92 -7.86 -8.53
CA ARG A 179 10.83 -8.68 -9.75
C ARG A 179 9.73 -8.17 -10.69
N LEU A 180 8.55 -7.86 -10.14
CA LEU A 180 7.45 -7.27 -10.90
C LEU A 180 7.88 -5.96 -11.58
N ALA A 181 8.45 -5.02 -10.84
CA ALA A 181 8.91 -3.74 -11.38
C ALA A 181 9.96 -3.89 -12.49
N LEU A 182 10.92 -4.80 -12.32
CA LEU A 182 11.94 -5.06 -13.34
C LEU A 182 11.37 -5.74 -14.60
N GLN A 183 10.36 -6.60 -14.43
CA GLN A 183 9.69 -7.28 -15.54
C GLN A 183 8.79 -6.34 -16.34
N THR A 184 7.97 -5.52 -15.67
CA THR A 184 6.98 -4.65 -16.32
C THR A 184 7.54 -3.30 -16.74
N ARG A 185 8.70 -2.89 -16.19
CA ARG A 185 9.26 -1.55 -16.32
C ARG A 185 8.30 -0.42 -15.89
N VAL A 186 7.27 -0.75 -15.12
CA VAL A 186 6.35 0.24 -14.57
C VAL A 186 7.07 1.04 -13.48
N PRO A 187 6.95 2.39 -13.46
CA PRO A 187 7.56 3.23 -12.43
C PRO A 187 7.12 2.85 -11.02
N VAL A 188 8.10 2.74 -10.12
CA VAL A 188 7.86 2.50 -8.70
C VAL A 188 7.94 3.82 -7.94
N ILE A 189 6.83 4.21 -7.32
CA ILE A 189 6.72 5.40 -6.49
C ILE A 189 6.78 4.98 -5.01
N PRO A 190 7.78 5.44 -4.24
CA PRO A 190 7.85 5.18 -2.81
C PRO A 190 6.84 6.06 -2.06
N VAL A 191 6.09 5.46 -1.15
CA VAL A 191 5.10 6.12 -0.30
C VAL A 191 5.47 5.88 1.15
N SER A 192 6.01 6.89 1.82
CA SER A 192 6.39 6.80 3.23
C SER A 192 5.25 7.30 4.10
N GLN A 193 4.87 6.57 5.14
CA GLN A 193 3.75 6.94 6.00
C GLN A 193 4.02 6.69 7.48
N TRP A 194 3.53 7.60 8.33
CA TRP A 194 3.68 7.58 9.78
C TRP A 194 2.43 8.12 10.50
N GLY A 195 2.20 7.66 11.73
CA GLY A 195 1.07 8.07 12.59
C GLY A 195 -0.18 7.18 12.49
N ALA A 196 -0.34 6.38 11.44
CA ALA A 196 -1.50 5.49 11.30
C ALA A 196 -1.62 4.43 12.42
N HIS A 197 -0.48 3.99 12.97
CA HIS A 197 -0.43 3.06 14.11
C HIS A 197 -0.98 3.66 15.42
N GLU A 198 -1.15 4.98 15.51
CA GLU A 198 -1.74 5.64 16.68
C GLU A 198 -3.27 5.56 16.73
N VAL A 199 -3.90 5.17 15.61
CA VAL A 199 -5.36 5.11 15.46
C VAL A 199 -5.89 3.75 15.91
N LEU A 200 -5.31 2.68 15.37
CA LEU A 200 -5.69 1.30 15.70
C LEU A 200 -4.49 0.56 16.27
N GLN A 201 -4.58 0.16 17.54
CA GLN A 201 -3.62 -0.79 18.11
C GLN A 201 -3.71 -2.16 17.42
N TYR A 202 -2.64 -2.94 17.54
CA TYR A 202 -2.44 -4.23 16.91
C TYR A 202 -3.38 -5.33 17.46
N ALA A 203 -3.79 -5.21 18.73
CA ALA A 203 -4.61 -6.18 19.46
C ALA A 203 -6.04 -6.42 18.92
N ASN A 204 -6.82 -7.15 19.72
CA ASN A 204 -8.22 -7.47 19.51
C ASN A 204 -9.13 -6.26 19.24
N ASP A 205 -10.33 -6.56 18.75
CA ASP A 205 -11.31 -5.57 18.29
C ASP A 205 -11.71 -4.56 19.37
N TRP A 206 -11.78 -4.98 20.65
CA TRP A 206 -12.08 -4.08 21.76
C TRP A 206 -10.98 -3.05 21.97
N GLY A 207 -9.72 -3.49 21.88
CA GLY A 207 -8.58 -2.61 21.92
C GLY A 207 -8.62 -1.57 20.79
N LYS A 208 -8.89 -2.03 19.56
CA LYS A 208 -9.01 -1.16 18.38
C LYS A 208 -10.08 -0.10 18.53
N LEU A 209 -11.25 -0.45 19.10
CA LEU A 209 -12.32 0.51 19.36
C LEU A 209 -11.86 1.60 20.34
N ARG A 210 -11.22 1.21 21.45
CA ARG A 210 -10.73 2.16 22.46
C ARG A 210 -9.70 3.13 21.87
N THR A 211 -8.74 2.64 21.07
CA THR A 211 -7.74 3.51 20.46
C THR A 211 -8.33 4.39 19.36
N ALA A 212 -9.31 3.89 18.59
CA ALA A 212 -10.02 4.69 17.60
C ALA A 212 -10.77 5.87 18.26
N LEU A 213 -11.50 5.61 19.35
CA LEU A 213 -12.17 6.67 20.11
C LEU A 213 -11.18 7.70 20.67
N SER A 214 -10.06 7.22 21.22
CA SER A 214 -8.99 8.10 21.69
C SER A 214 -8.37 8.91 20.55
N ALA A 215 -8.18 8.32 19.37
CA ALA A 215 -7.64 9.00 18.20
C ALA A 215 -8.59 10.05 17.64
N ALA A 216 -9.91 9.78 17.69
CA ALA A 216 -10.92 10.77 17.33
C ALA A 216 -10.85 12.04 18.20
N TRP A 217 -10.43 11.89 19.47
CA TRP A 217 -10.17 13.03 20.36
C TRP A 217 -8.78 13.65 20.17
N ARG A 218 -7.72 12.85 20.16
CA ARG A 218 -6.31 13.30 20.08
C ARG A 218 -5.92 13.87 18.72
N GLN A 219 -6.61 13.45 17.66
CA GLN A 219 -6.36 13.87 16.27
C GLN A 219 -4.88 13.72 15.86
N PRO A 220 -4.33 12.49 15.89
CA PRO A 220 -2.94 12.23 15.50
C PRO A 220 -2.66 12.72 14.08
N ALA A 221 -1.42 13.14 13.82
CA ALA A 221 -1.01 13.55 12.48
C ALA A 221 -0.68 12.32 11.63
N LEU A 222 -1.55 12.03 10.66
CA LEU A 222 -1.41 10.95 9.70
C LEU A 222 -0.59 11.45 8.51
N ARG A 223 0.73 11.31 8.62
CA ARG A 223 1.69 11.91 7.69
C ARG A 223 2.00 10.93 6.57
N VAL A 224 1.90 11.40 5.32
CA VAL A 224 2.26 10.62 4.13
C VAL A 224 3.16 11.46 3.23
N HIS A 225 4.25 10.88 2.77
CA HIS A 225 5.14 11.45 1.78
C HIS A 225 5.12 10.59 0.51
N VAL A 226 4.84 11.23 -0.63
CA VAL A 226 4.91 10.63 -1.96
C VAL A 226 6.22 11.06 -2.61
N GLY A 227 7.17 10.14 -2.70
CA GLY A 227 8.50 10.42 -3.23
C GLY A 227 8.59 10.38 -4.75
N ALA A 228 9.77 10.69 -5.29
CA ALA A 228 10.05 10.56 -6.71
C ALA A 228 10.19 9.08 -7.13
N PRO A 229 10.08 8.76 -8.44
CA PRO A 229 10.27 7.40 -8.93
C PRO A 229 11.63 6.81 -8.52
N VAL A 230 11.64 5.55 -8.10
CA VAL A 230 12.87 4.84 -7.72
C VAL A 230 13.68 4.53 -8.99
N PRO A 231 14.98 4.88 -9.04
CA PRO A 231 15.81 4.59 -10.21
C PRO A 231 16.13 3.10 -10.29
N LEU A 232 15.62 2.44 -11.33
CA LEU A 232 15.79 1.01 -11.58
C LEU A 232 16.27 0.68 -13.00
N ASP A 233 16.54 1.70 -13.83
CA ASP A 233 16.79 1.52 -15.28
C ASP A 233 18.09 0.75 -15.59
N ASP A 234 19.08 0.85 -14.71
CA ASP A 234 20.34 0.11 -14.78
C ASP A 234 20.21 -1.36 -14.34
N LEU A 235 19.03 -1.79 -13.88
CA LEU A 235 18.73 -3.15 -13.43
C LEU A 235 17.87 -3.89 -14.47
N ALA A 236 18.08 -5.20 -14.57
CA ALA A 236 17.44 -6.06 -15.54
C ALA A 236 16.73 -7.26 -14.86
N PRO A 237 15.58 -7.71 -15.39
CA PRO A 237 14.97 -8.95 -14.95
C PRO A 237 15.91 -10.12 -15.25
N GLY A 238 15.95 -11.11 -14.36
CA GLY A 238 16.77 -12.32 -14.52
C GLY A 238 18.27 -12.17 -14.22
N ARG A 239 18.84 -10.96 -14.26
CA ARG A 239 20.25 -10.75 -13.90
C ARG A 239 20.47 -10.98 -12.40
N THR A 240 21.44 -11.83 -12.07
CA THR A 240 21.75 -12.23 -10.69
C THR A 240 21.95 -11.02 -9.78
N GLY A 241 21.22 -10.99 -8.67
CA GLY A 241 21.30 -9.94 -7.66
C GLY A 241 20.43 -8.70 -7.92
N ASP A 242 19.93 -8.47 -9.14
CA ASP A 242 19.19 -7.23 -9.45
C ASP A 242 17.88 -7.11 -8.71
N ALA A 243 17.13 -8.19 -8.56
CA ALA A 243 15.91 -8.16 -7.75
C ALA A 243 16.18 -7.76 -6.29
N ASN A 244 17.34 -8.15 -5.73
CA ASN A 244 17.75 -7.73 -4.39
C ASN A 244 18.19 -6.25 -4.38
N ARG A 245 18.96 -5.80 -5.39
CA ARG A 245 19.35 -4.39 -5.54
C ARG A 245 18.13 -3.49 -5.66
N ALA A 246 17.20 -3.81 -6.57
CA ALA A 246 15.94 -3.09 -6.76
C ALA A 246 15.11 -3.04 -5.47
N ARG A 247 14.93 -4.17 -4.78
CA ARG A 247 14.25 -4.18 -3.47
C ARG A 247 14.95 -3.25 -2.47
N THR A 248 16.27 -3.33 -2.35
CA THR A 248 17.04 -2.49 -1.43
C THR A 248 16.86 -0.99 -1.76
N ARG A 249 16.87 -0.60 -3.04
CA ARG A 249 16.62 0.79 -3.47
C ARG A 249 15.20 1.25 -3.17
N ILE A 250 14.19 0.39 -3.36
CA ILE A 250 12.80 0.70 -3.02
C ILE A 250 12.67 0.94 -1.51
N MET A 251 13.19 0.03 -0.69
CA MET A 251 13.17 0.20 0.77
C MET A 251 13.96 1.43 1.21
N ALA A 252 15.10 1.71 0.58
CA ALA A 252 15.90 2.90 0.86
C ALA A 252 15.13 4.20 0.58
N ALA A 253 14.41 4.26 -0.54
CA ALA A 253 13.60 5.41 -0.89
C ALA A 253 12.43 5.62 0.10
N ILE A 254 11.75 4.54 0.49
CA ILE A 254 10.70 4.58 1.53
C ILE A 254 11.29 5.05 2.87
N THR A 255 12.44 4.51 3.29
CA THR A 255 13.08 4.90 4.55
C THR A 255 13.49 6.37 4.52
N ARG A 256 14.09 6.87 3.44
CA ARG A 256 14.48 8.29 3.31
C ARG A 256 13.28 9.22 3.39
N GLY A 257 12.17 8.88 2.74
CA GLY A 257 10.92 9.65 2.84
C GLY A 257 10.30 9.61 4.24
N LEU A 258 10.58 8.56 5.04
CA LEU A 258 10.04 8.38 6.38
C LEU A 258 10.83 9.17 7.45
N VAL A 259 12.13 9.41 7.24
CA VAL A 259 12.99 10.23 8.13
C VAL A 259 12.37 11.56 8.57
N PRO A 260 11.96 12.47 7.67
CA PRO A 260 11.38 13.75 8.09
C PRO A 260 10.01 13.59 8.77
N LEU A 261 9.23 12.56 8.41
CA LEU A 261 7.91 12.31 9.02
C LEU A 261 8.04 11.89 10.49
N ARG A 262 9.22 11.39 10.86
CA ARG A 262 9.59 10.88 12.19
C ARG A 262 10.56 11.79 12.94
N ALA A 263 10.83 13.01 12.47
CA ALA A 263 11.86 13.88 13.06
C ALA A 263 11.67 14.21 14.56
N GLY A 264 10.47 14.04 15.10
CA GLY A 264 10.17 14.21 16.54
C GLY A 264 10.08 12.91 17.35
N GLU A 265 10.33 11.76 16.74
CA GLU A 265 10.30 10.45 17.40
C GLU A 265 11.63 10.15 18.11
N PRO A 266 11.63 9.39 19.22
CA PRO A 266 12.84 8.77 19.73
C PRO A 266 13.52 7.91 18.66
N ALA A 267 14.86 7.87 18.69
CA ALA A 267 15.64 7.13 17.68
C ALA A 267 15.58 5.60 17.86
N ASP A 268 15.37 5.14 19.09
CA ASP A 268 15.45 3.75 19.53
C ASP A 268 14.08 3.07 19.71
N ARG A 269 12.99 3.85 19.74
CA ARG A 269 11.63 3.36 19.97
C ARG A 269 10.55 4.23 19.32
N ILE A 270 9.35 3.68 19.20
CA ILE A 270 8.15 4.42 18.80
C ILE A 270 7.60 5.21 20.00
N ALA A 271 7.21 6.47 19.81
CA ALA A 271 6.62 7.30 20.86
C ALA A 271 5.24 6.79 21.29
N PHE A 272 4.38 6.42 20.33
CA PHE A 272 3.12 5.74 20.63
C PHE A 272 3.38 4.26 20.91
N VAL A 273 3.39 3.91 22.19
CA VAL A 273 3.61 2.53 22.63
C VAL A 273 2.30 1.76 22.59
N ASP A 274 2.28 0.73 21.75
CA ASP A 274 1.25 -0.30 21.75
C ASP A 274 1.79 -1.54 22.48
N PRO A 275 1.37 -1.81 23.73
CA PRO A 275 1.88 -2.93 24.53
C PRO A 275 1.47 -4.29 23.95
N THR A 276 0.51 -4.31 23.03
CA THR A 276 -0.01 -5.55 22.42
C THR A 276 0.71 -5.92 21.13
N ARG A 277 1.51 -5.00 20.58
CA ARG A 277 2.26 -5.22 19.36
C ARG A 277 3.50 -6.07 19.66
N PRO A 278 3.63 -7.27 19.07
CA PRO A 278 4.83 -8.07 19.25
C PRO A 278 6.03 -7.41 18.57
N VAL A 279 7.17 -7.43 19.24
CA VAL A 279 8.45 -6.95 18.70
C VAL A 279 9.34 -8.16 18.43
N LYS A 280 9.53 -8.50 17.16
CA LYS A 280 10.24 -9.72 16.76
C LYS A 280 11.01 -9.61 15.45
N ALA A 281 11.17 -8.40 14.93
CA ALA A 281 11.84 -8.16 13.67
C ALA A 281 12.87 -7.03 13.79
N GLN A 282 13.77 -7.00 12.81
CA GLN A 282 14.77 -5.94 12.65
C GLN A 282 14.45 -5.14 11.39
N ALA A 283 14.70 -3.83 11.45
CA ALA A 283 14.52 -2.93 10.33
C ALA A 283 15.54 -3.21 9.23
N ALA A 284 15.16 -2.94 7.98
CA ALA A 284 16.08 -2.99 6.84
C ALA A 284 17.23 -1.97 6.97
N PHE A 285 16.90 -0.81 7.54
CA PHE A 285 17.80 0.30 7.79
C PHE A 285 17.56 0.80 9.22
N PRO A 286 18.20 0.18 10.23
CA PRO A 286 18.01 0.54 11.64
C PRO A 286 18.22 2.03 11.91
N GLY A 287 17.34 2.62 12.71
CA GLY A 287 17.38 4.06 13.00
C GLY A 287 17.17 4.96 11.78
N GLY A 288 16.64 4.43 10.67
CA GLY A 288 16.41 5.20 9.43
C GLY A 288 17.69 5.51 8.65
N ARG A 289 18.82 4.87 8.99
CA ARG A 289 20.12 5.15 8.39
C ARG A 289 20.30 4.35 7.11
N VAL A 290 20.06 4.99 5.98
CA VAL A 290 20.32 4.42 4.65
C VAL A 290 21.74 4.78 4.22
N PRO A 291 22.58 3.81 3.83
CA PRO A 291 23.91 4.09 3.28
C PRO A 291 23.86 5.03 2.06
N ALA A 292 24.86 5.90 1.93
CA ALA A 292 24.90 6.93 0.88
C ALA A 292 25.09 6.34 -0.53
N ASP A 293 25.74 5.18 -0.62
CA ASP A 293 26.00 4.44 -1.85
C ASP A 293 24.77 3.70 -2.39
N VAL A 294 23.73 3.49 -1.57
CA VAL A 294 22.48 2.86 -2.00
C VAL A 294 21.64 3.87 -2.77
N PRO A 295 21.40 3.68 -4.08
CA PRO A 295 20.58 4.63 -4.83
C PRO A 295 19.14 4.65 -4.31
N GLY A 296 18.50 5.81 -4.37
CA GLY A 296 17.08 5.96 -4.10
C GLY A 296 16.58 7.29 -4.61
N ALA A 297 15.26 7.49 -4.57
CA ALA A 297 14.65 8.67 -5.13
C ALA A 297 14.90 9.90 -4.25
N GLY A 298 15.82 10.76 -4.68
CA GLY A 298 16.05 12.11 -4.12
C GLY A 298 17.01 12.19 -2.92
N PRO A 299 17.60 13.38 -2.70
CA PRO A 299 18.34 13.69 -1.46
C PRO A 299 17.39 13.63 -0.24
N PRO A 300 17.91 13.45 0.98
CA PRO A 300 17.08 13.55 2.19
C PRO A 300 16.29 14.87 2.18
N LEU A 301 14.99 14.79 2.45
CA LEU A 301 14.14 15.97 2.60
C LEU A 301 14.74 16.90 3.68
N PRO A 302 14.66 18.23 3.51
CA PRO A 302 15.15 19.15 4.52
C PRO A 302 14.43 18.92 5.87
N PRO A 303 15.10 19.19 7.00
CA PRO A 303 14.52 18.99 8.32
C PRO A 303 13.21 19.76 8.49
N ALA A 304 12.30 19.18 9.28
CA ALA A 304 10.87 19.51 9.39
C ALA A 304 10.50 20.98 9.72
N GLY A 305 11.47 21.85 9.98
CA GLY A 305 11.27 23.28 10.24
C GLY A 305 10.92 24.14 9.02
N THR A 306 10.89 23.57 7.80
CA THR A 306 10.62 24.32 6.55
C THR A 306 9.30 23.97 5.86
N LEU A 307 8.47 23.10 6.44
CA LEU A 307 7.11 22.88 5.95
C LEU A 307 6.25 24.09 6.33
N ARG A 308 6.16 25.07 5.42
CA ARG A 308 5.23 26.19 5.55
C ARG A 308 3.80 25.64 5.67
N ARG A 309 3.08 26.23 6.62
CA ARG A 309 1.68 25.94 7.00
C ARG A 309 0.72 25.98 5.82
#